data_AF-A0A2D4LX27-F1
#
_entry.id   AF-A0A2D4LX27-F1
#
_cell.length_a   1.000
_cell.length_b   1.000
_cell.length_c   1.000
_cell.angle_alpha   90.00
_cell.angle_beta   90.00
_cell.angle_gamma   90.00
#
_symmetry.space_group_name_H-M   'P 1'
#
loop_
_entity.id
_entity.type
_entity.pdbx_description
1 polymer ?
#
loop_
_entity_poly.entity_id
_entity_poly.type
_entity_poly.pdbx_seq_one_letter_code
_entity_poly.pdbx_strand_id
1 'polypeptide(L)'
;CTWYLRAVGANQVLSTAVSLPYTEKDPIPGGCNLEFDLETDPNLYLDYNLAETHIIFAPANLGYARGAHPPSCDSGTSLDSRWRLSYEVYQYFLPENDLSEATFVSHMRRMTEVPSIRAHGSKMMTLTSQDKTELYFSSLPGQGVIYNVIVRDPKWNTSAAYV
;
A
#
# COMPACT_ATOMS: atom_id res chain seq x y z
N CYS A 1 3.42 16.85 13.56
CA CYS A 1 4.29 15.99 12.73
C CYS A 1 5.10 16.88 11.81
N THR A 2 6.41 16.69 11.78
CA THR A 2 7.33 17.44 10.90
C THR A 2 7.96 16.44 9.96
N TRP A 3 7.90 16.69 8.65
CA TRP A 3 8.45 15.83 7.62
C TRP A 3 9.51 16.61 6.86
N TYR A 4 10.58 15.93 6.44
CA TYR A 4 11.68 16.51 5.67
C TYR A 4 11.80 15.77 4.35
N LEU A 5 12.00 16.50 3.26
CA LEU A 5 12.23 15.94 1.93
C LEU A 5 13.59 16.39 1.43
N ARG A 6 14.43 15.43 1.02
CA ARG A 6 15.75 15.71 0.48
C ARG A 6 15.82 15.25 -0.97
N ALA A 7 16.02 16.20 -1.88
CA ALA A 7 16.36 15.91 -3.27
C ALA A 7 17.87 15.99 -3.47
N VAL A 8 18.48 14.94 -4.01
CA VAL A 8 19.92 14.91 -4.35
C VAL A 8 20.05 15.03 -5.86
N GLY A 9 20.65 16.12 -6.36
CA GLY A 9 21.03 16.25 -7.77
C GLY A 9 19.97 16.81 -8.73
N ALA A 10 18.83 17.31 -8.25
CA ALA A 10 17.82 17.98 -9.08
C ALA A 10 17.69 19.47 -8.72
N ASN A 11 17.61 20.34 -9.74
CA ASN A 11 17.47 21.79 -9.56
C ASN A 11 16.06 22.20 -9.08
N GLN A 12 15.03 21.40 -9.40
CA GLN A 12 13.64 21.57 -8.95
C GLN A 12 12.99 20.20 -8.74
N VAL A 13 12.30 20.02 -7.60
CA VAL A 13 11.52 18.83 -7.29
C VAL A 13 10.13 19.25 -6.86
N LEU A 14 9.10 18.71 -7.51
CA LEU A 14 7.71 18.79 -7.07
C LEU A 14 7.45 17.57 -6.19
N SER A 15 6.94 17.80 -4.98
CA SER A 15 6.54 16.74 -4.05
C SER A 15 5.10 16.94 -3.65
N THR A 16 4.35 15.84 -3.62
CA THR A 16 3.00 15.78 -3.06
C THR A 16 3.01 14.84 -1.87
N ALA A 17 2.57 15.32 -0.72
CA ALA A 17 2.36 14.51 0.47
C ALA A 17 0.86 14.32 0.69
N VAL A 18 0.46 13.09 1.00
CA VAL A 18 -0.91 12.74 1.36
C VAL A 18 -0.90 12.08 2.72
N SER A 19 -1.68 12.61 3.65
CA SER A 19 -1.84 12.04 4.99
C SER A 19 -3.14 11.25 5.05
N LEU A 20 -3.05 9.94 5.25
CA LEU A 20 -4.21 9.08 5.47
C LEU A 20 -4.37 8.81 6.98
N PRO A 21 -5.50 9.22 7.59
CA PRO A 21 -5.74 8.96 8.99
C PRO A 21 -6.12 7.48 9.18
N TYR A 22 -5.64 6.90 10.28
CA TYR A 22 -6.01 5.57 10.74
C TYR A 22 -6.50 5.64 12.18
N THR A 23 -7.45 4.79 12.51
CA THR A 23 -7.93 4.54 13.87
C THR A 23 -7.10 3.45 14.55
N GLU A 24 -7.22 3.33 15.87
CA GLU A 24 -6.55 2.29 16.66
C GLU A 24 -6.94 0.84 16.27
N LYS A 25 -8.02 0.66 15.51
CA LYS A 25 -8.48 -0.66 15.04
C LYS A 25 -8.15 -0.91 13.58
N ASP A 26 -7.68 0.09 12.86
CA ASP A 26 -7.27 -0.11 11.47
C ASP A 26 -5.97 -0.90 11.44
N PRO A 27 -5.86 -1.95 10.61
CA PRO A 27 -4.60 -2.63 10.42
C PRO A 27 -3.54 -1.65 9.92
N ILE A 28 -2.28 -1.88 10.28
CA ILE A 28 -1.17 -0.98 9.96
C ILE A 28 -0.37 -1.59 8.80
N PRO A 29 -0.48 -1.04 7.58
CA PRO A 29 0.30 -1.48 6.43
C PRO A 29 1.81 -1.52 6.74
N GLY A 30 2.45 -2.66 6.48
CA GLY A 30 3.89 -2.86 6.74
C GLY A 30 4.31 -2.81 8.22
N GLY A 31 3.38 -2.78 9.17
CA GLY A 31 3.68 -2.65 10.60
C GLY A 31 4.46 -3.82 11.23
N CYS A 32 4.85 -4.83 10.44
CA CYS A 32 5.72 -5.92 10.86
C CYS A 32 7.12 -5.89 10.26
N ASN A 33 7.43 -4.91 9.41
CA ASN A 33 8.81 -4.67 8.99
C ASN A 33 9.55 -3.93 10.11
N LEU A 34 10.21 -4.68 10.98
CA LEU A 34 11.02 -4.16 12.09
C LEU A 34 12.53 -4.30 11.83
N GLU A 35 12.93 -4.85 10.69
CA GLU A 35 14.34 -5.11 10.39
C GLU A 35 15.12 -3.84 10.00
N PHE A 36 14.42 -2.75 9.63
CA PHE A 36 15.05 -1.52 9.16
C PHE A 36 14.34 -0.26 9.67
N ASP A 37 15.07 0.85 9.65
CA ASP A 37 14.54 2.17 9.96
C ASP A 37 13.54 2.58 8.86
N LEU A 38 12.26 2.72 9.23
CA LEU A 38 11.15 3.07 8.34
C LEU A 38 11.35 4.42 7.60
N GLU A 39 12.35 5.22 7.99
CA GLU A 39 12.77 6.39 7.20
C GLU A 39 13.25 6.02 5.79
N THR A 40 13.68 4.78 5.55
CA THR A 40 14.36 4.39 4.30
C THR A 40 13.63 3.31 3.48
N ASP A 41 12.71 2.54 4.08
CA ASP A 41 12.13 1.35 3.44
C ASP A 41 10.61 1.51 3.19
N PRO A 42 10.17 1.63 1.93
CA PRO A 42 8.75 1.71 1.63
C PRO A 42 8.06 0.37 1.94
N ASN A 43 6.91 0.44 2.62
CA ASN A 43 6.11 -0.75 2.92
C ASN A 43 5.51 -1.42 1.67
N LEU A 44 5.63 -0.78 0.51
CA LEU A 44 5.23 -1.23 -0.83
C LEU A 44 6.32 -0.84 -1.83
N TYR A 45 6.95 -1.84 -2.42
CA TYR A 45 7.94 -1.72 -3.49
C TYR A 45 7.30 -2.11 -4.83
N LEU A 46 7.59 -1.30 -5.85
CA LEU A 46 7.13 -1.49 -7.21
C LEU A 46 8.35 -1.43 -8.14
N ASP A 47 8.64 -2.54 -8.80
CA ASP A 47 9.63 -2.62 -9.89
C ASP A 47 8.92 -3.00 -11.18
N TYR A 48 9.40 -2.51 -12.31
CA TYR A 48 8.77 -2.82 -13.60
C TYR A 48 9.77 -2.80 -14.74
N ASN A 49 9.49 -3.65 -15.71
CA ASN A 49 10.15 -3.65 -17.01
C ASN A 49 9.09 -3.72 -18.13
N LEU A 50 9.54 -3.90 -19.37
CA LEU A 50 8.65 -3.91 -20.55
C LEU A 50 7.68 -5.10 -20.59
N ALA A 51 7.93 -6.15 -19.82
CA ALA A 51 7.15 -7.39 -19.82
C ALA A 51 6.36 -7.60 -18.53
N GLU A 52 6.93 -7.22 -17.39
CA GLU A 52 6.33 -7.48 -16.08
C GLU A 52 6.44 -6.29 -15.13
N THR A 53 5.49 -6.24 -14.20
CA THR A 53 5.46 -5.36 -13.04
C THR A 53 5.49 -6.26 -11.81
N HIS A 54 6.43 -5.98 -10.93
CA HIS A 54 6.72 -6.72 -9.72
C HIS A 54 6.36 -5.87 -8.50
N ILE A 55 5.48 -6.39 -7.65
CA ILE A 55 4.99 -5.73 -6.44
C ILE A 55 5.43 -6.54 -5.23
N ILE A 56 6.13 -5.89 -4.31
CA ILE A 56 6.53 -6.48 -3.02
C ILE A 56 5.96 -5.60 -1.92
N PHE A 57 5.36 -6.18 -0.89
CA PHE A 57 4.92 -5.39 0.26
C PHE A 57 5.24 -6.08 1.59
N ALA A 58 5.53 -5.26 2.59
CA ALA A 58 5.79 -5.74 3.93
C ALA A 58 4.48 -6.23 4.60
N PRO A 59 4.50 -7.33 5.36
CA PRO A 59 3.32 -7.76 6.11
C PRO A 59 2.80 -6.67 7.06
N ALA A 60 1.48 -6.54 7.11
CA ALA A 60 0.83 -5.62 8.04
C ALA A 60 0.81 -6.15 9.47
N ASN A 61 0.61 -5.24 10.42
CA ASN A 61 0.32 -5.58 11.81
C ASN A 61 -1.12 -5.17 12.19
N LEU A 62 -1.58 -5.66 13.33
CA LEU A 62 -2.85 -5.24 13.91
C LEU A 62 -2.79 -3.78 14.34
N GLY A 63 -3.94 -3.10 14.28
CA GLY A 63 -4.10 -1.77 14.86
C GLY A 63 -3.88 -1.77 16.37
N TYR A 64 -3.32 -0.68 16.88
CA TYR A 64 -3.17 -0.42 18.31
C TYR A 64 -3.29 1.08 18.61
N ALA A 65 -3.58 1.41 19.86
CA ALA A 65 -3.71 2.80 20.30
C ALA A 65 -2.39 3.56 20.20
N ARG A 66 -2.44 4.83 19.82
CA ARG A 66 -1.24 5.70 19.73
C ARG A 66 -0.52 5.75 21.08
N GLY A 67 0.78 5.44 21.07
CA GLY A 67 1.63 5.43 22.27
C GLY A 67 1.58 4.12 23.06
N ALA A 68 0.75 3.15 22.66
CA ALA A 68 0.84 1.78 23.16
C ALA A 68 1.95 1.00 22.45
N HIS A 69 2.34 -0.13 23.05
CA HIS A 69 3.29 -1.05 22.43
C HIS A 69 2.62 -1.78 21.26
N PRO A 70 3.30 -1.91 20.10
CA PRO A 70 2.77 -2.65 18.96
C PRO A 70 2.58 -4.14 19.32
N PRO A 71 1.51 -4.79 18.81
CA PRO A 71 1.36 -6.24 18.93
C PRO A 71 2.53 -6.98 18.28
N SER A 72 2.90 -8.13 18.85
CA SER A 72 3.93 -8.98 18.27
C SER A 72 3.49 -9.58 16.94
N CYS A 73 4.34 -9.47 15.92
CA CYS A 73 4.03 -9.98 14.58
C CYS A 73 4.05 -11.51 14.50
N ASP A 74 4.94 -12.16 15.24
CA ASP A 74 5.16 -13.62 15.15
C ASP A 74 4.83 -14.36 16.46
N SER A 75 3.88 -13.85 17.25
CA SER A 75 3.41 -14.49 18.49
C SER A 75 2.37 -15.61 18.28
N GLY A 76 2.53 -16.39 17.19
CA GLY A 76 1.62 -17.48 16.80
C GLY A 76 0.56 -17.07 15.76
N THR A 77 -0.25 -18.03 15.30
CA THR A 77 -1.19 -17.90 14.18
C THR A 77 -2.67 -17.75 14.60
N SER A 78 -2.92 -17.37 15.85
CA SER A 78 -4.27 -17.26 16.40
C SER A 78 -5.06 -16.08 15.83
N LEU A 79 -6.36 -16.03 16.10
CA LEU A 79 -7.24 -14.89 15.75
C LEU A 79 -6.87 -13.58 16.48
N ASP A 80 -5.94 -13.60 17.42
CA ASP A 80 -5.43 -12.40 18.09
C ASP A 80 -4.08 -11.94 17.53
N SER A 81 -3.59 -12.61 16.48
CA SER A 81 -2.36 -12.27 15.77
C SER A 81 -2.64 -11.62 14.41
N ARG A 82 -1.59 -11.07 13.80
CA ARG A 82 -1.64 -10.55 12.41
C ARG A 82 -2.08 -11.59 11.39
N TRP A 83 -1.96 -12.88 11.69
CA TRP A 83 -2.26 -13.95 10.73
C TRP A 83 -3.73 -14.02 10.30
N ARG A 84 -4.63 -13.35 11.04
CA ARG A 84 -6.03 -13.16 10.65
C ARG A 84 -6.22 -12.15 9.51
N LEU A 85 -5.24 -11.29 9.27
CA LEU A 85 -5.32 -10.25 8.27
C LEU A 85 -5.33 -10.88 6.87
N SER A 86 -6.15 -10.30 6.00
CA SER A 86 -6.17 -10.60 4.58
C SER A 86 -5.83 -9.36 3.76
N TYR A 87 -5.34 -9.58 2.56
CA TYR A 87 -4.93 -8.52 1.64
C TYR A 87 -5.74 -8.62 0.36
N GLU A 88 -6.14 -7.49 -0.18
CA GLU A 88 -6.84 -7.39 -1.45
C GLU A 88 -5.98 -6.54 -2.38
N VAL A 89 -5.65 -7.10 -3.54
CA VAL A 89 -4.79 -6.42 -4.52
C VAL A 89 -5.68 -5.88 -5.64
N TYR A 90 -5.54 -4.60 -5.93
CA TYR A 90 -6.33 -3.87 -6.91
C TYR A 90 -5.44 -3.32 -8.01
N GLN A 91 -6.00 -3.25 -9.21
CA GLN A 91 -5.40 -2.64 -10.39
C GLN A 91 -6.34 -1.59 -10.98
N TYR A 92 -5.79 -0.47 -11.42
CA TYR A 92 -6.53 0.59 -12.10
C TYR A 92 -5.74 1.13 -13.28
N PHE A 93 -6.34 1.08 -14.47
CA PHE A 93 -5.73 1.60 -15.70
C PHE A 93 -5.95 3.10 -15.82
N LEU A 94 -4.86 3.83 -16.08
CA LEU A 94 -4.91 5.24 -16.45
C LEU A 94 -5.40 5.38 -17.90
N PRO A 95 -6.01 6.53 -18.25
CA PRO A 95 -6.36 6.83 -19.64
C PRO A 95 -5.11 6.76 -20.53
N GLU A 96 -5.22 6.06 -21.66
CA GLU A 96 -4.17 6.03 -22.67
C GLU A 96 -4.00 7.40 -23.31
N ASN A 97 -2.77 7.74 -23.69
CA ASN A 97 -2.42 8.96 -24.46
C ASN A 97 -2.71 10.31 -23.75
N ASP A 98 -3.09 10.31 -22.47
CA ASP A 98 -3.16 11.51 -21.65
C ASP A 98 -1.99 11.56 -20.65
N LEU A 99 -1.00 12.39 -20.95
CA LEU A 99 0.21 12.57 -20.13
C LEU A 99 0.13 13.81 -19.24
N SER A 100 -1.06 14.40 -19.06
CA SER A 100 -1.21 15.61 -18.25
C SER A 100 -1.09 15.31 -16.76
N GLU A 101 -0.39 16.20 -16.05
CA GLU A 101 -0.24 16.13 -14.59
C GLU A 101 -1.61 16.16 -13.89
N ALA A 102 -2.54 16.99 -14.38
CA ALA A 102 -3.88 17.10 -13.82
C ALA A 102 -4.65 15.77 -13.86
N THR A 103 -4.60 15.06 -15.00
CA THR A 103 -5.20 13.73 -15.13
C THR A 103 -4.52 12.77 -14.17
N PHE A 104 -3.19 12.67 -14.19
CA PHE A 104 -2.43 11.79 -13.29
C PHE A 104 -2.79 12.00 -11.81
N VAL A 105 -2.72 13.25 -11.32
CA VAL A 105 -3.03 13.58 -9.92
C VAL A 105 -4.48 13.24 -9.57
N SER A 106 -5.43 13.48 -10.49
CA SER A 106 -6.84 13.16 -10.25
C SER A 106 -7.08 11.65 -10.08
N HIS A 107 -6.41 10.82 -10.88
CA HIS A 107 -6.50 9.37 -10.80
C HIS A 107 -5.74 8.80 -9.60
N MET A 108 -4.59 9.37 -9.23
CA MET A 108 -3.89 9.04 -7.99
C MET A 108 -4.77 9.28 -6.77
N ARG A 109 -5.41 10.45 -6.68
CA ARG A 109 -6.36 10.76 -5.61
C ARG A 109 -7.52 9.76 -5.55
N ARG A 110 -8.06 9.38 -6.70
CA ARG A 110 -9.13 8.37 -6.80
C ARG A 110 -8.69 7.01 -6.27
N MET A 111 -7.42 6.67 -6.39
CA MET A 111 -6.85 5.39 -5.96
C MET A 111 -6.07 5.49 -4.63
N THR A 112 -6.43 6.44 -3.77
CA THR A 112 -5.77 6.64 -2.47
C THR A 112 -6.56 6.04 -1.30
N GLU A 113 -7.86 6.33 -1.19
CA GLU A 113 -8.68 5.91 -0.04
C GLU A 113 -9.33 4.55 -0.29
N VAL A 114 -9.39 3.69 0.74
CA VAL A 114 -9.96 2.32 0.65
C VAL A 114 -11.34 2.27 -0.02
N PRO A 115 -12.34 3.10 0.35
CA PRO A 115 -13.65 3.05 -0.31
C PRO A 115 -13.57 3.39 -1.79
N SER A 116 -12.74 4.37 -2.15
CA SER A 116 -12.57 4.83 -3.53
C SER A 116 -11.79 3.82 -4.38
N ILE A 117 -10.75 3.19 -3.83
CA ILE A 117 -10.03 2.09 -4.47
C ILE A 117 -10.99 0.95 -4.79
N ARG A 118 -11.82 0.53 -3.82
CA ARG A 118 -12.80 -0.54 -4.05
C ARG A 118 -13.86 -0.19 -5.08
N ALA A 119 -14.23 1.09 -5.19
CA ALA A 119 -15.26 1.55 -6.12
C ALA A 119 -14.76 1.69 -7.56
N HIS A 120 -13.48 2.02 -7.76
CA HIS A 120 -12.93 2.34 -9.09
C HIS A 120 -11.91 1.32 -9.59
N GLY A 121 -11.17 0.68 -8.68
CA GLY A 121 -10.19 -0.34 -9.00
C GLY A 121 -10.83 -1.69 -9.31
N SER A 122 -10.14 -2.47 -10.12
CA SER A 122 -10.48 -3.87 -10.36
C SER A 122 -9.73 -4.75 -9.36
N LYS A 123 -10.44 -5.59 -8.61
CA LYS A 123 -9.84 -6.52 -7.64
C LYS A 123 -9.21 -7.70 -8.39
N MET A 124 -7.90 -7.85 -8.28
CA MET A 124 -7.13 -8.90 -8.97
C MET A 124 -7.11 -10.19 -8.17
N MET A 125 -6.84 -10.10 -6.87
CA MET A 125 -6.72 -11.28 -6.01
C MET A 125 -6.95 -10.92 -4.53
N THR A 126 -7.13 -11.97 -3.73
CA THR A 126 -7.11 -11.89 -2.26
C THR A 126 -5.99 -12.79 -1.77
N LEU A 127 -5.20 -12.29 -0.82
CA LEU A 127 -4.12 -13.02 -0.18
C LEU A 127 -4.43 -13.14 1.31
N THR A 128 -3.95 -14.22 1.91
CA THR A 128 -3.90 -14.43 3.34
C THR A 128 -2.51 -14.09 3.85
N SER A 129 -2.34 -14.00 5.17
CA SER A 129 -1.02 -13.79 5.77
C SER A 129 -0.03 -14.95 5.54
N GLN A 130 -0.48 -16.08 4.99
CA GLN A 130 0.37 -17.23 4.63
C GLN A 130 0.88 -17.16 3.19
N ASP A 131 0.26 -16.34 2.35
CA ASP A 131 0.67 -16.18 0.96
C ASP A 131 1.89 -15.27 0.88
N LYS A 132 2.69 -15.45 -0.18
CA LYS A 132 3.80 -14.54 -0.46
C LYS A 132 3.26 -13.16 -0.79
N THR A 133 3.92 -12.13 -0.27
CA THR A 133 3.61 -10.72 -0.55
C THR A 133 4.41 -10.18 -1.75
N GLU A 134 4.76 -11.09 -2.67
CA GLU A 134 5.54 -10.87 -3.88
C GLU A 134 4.69 -11.27 -5.08
N LEU A 135 4.33 -10.31 -5.94
CA LEU A 135 3.34 -10.48 -6.99
C LEU A 135 3.84 -9.97 -8.33
N TYR A 136 3.50 -10.70 -9.39
CA TYR A 136 3.91 -10.38 -10.76
C TYR A 136 2.67 -10.15 -11.62
N PHE A 137 2.69 -9.07 -12.40
CA PHE A 137 1.66 -8.69 -13.37
C PHE A 137 2.30 -8.44 -14.72
N SER A 138 1.56 -8.67 -15.80
CA SER A 138 2.05 -8.31 -17.14
C SER A 138 2.01 -6.80 -17.35
N SER A 139 3.10 -6.25 -17.87
CA SER A 139 3.22 -4.85 -18.27
C SER A 139 2.84 -4.69 -19.73
N LEU A 140 2.09 -3.63 -20.05
CA LEU A 140 1.77 -3.25 -21.41
C LEU A 140 2.45 -1.90 -21.73
N PRO A 141 3.32 -1.83 -22.75
CA PRO A 141 3.97 -0.58 -23.12
C PRO A 141 2.95 0.53 -23.42
N GLY A 142 3.16 1.71 -22.82
CA GLY A 142 2.29 2.88 -23.01
C GLY A 142 1.02 2.89 -22.15
N GLN A 143 0.74 1.82 -21.39
CA GLN A 143 -0.40 1.76 -20.47
C GLN A 143 0.04 2.13 -19.05
N GLY A 144 -0.47 3.25 -18.53
CA GLY A 144 -0.29 3.61 -17.13
C GLY A 144 -1.18 2.75 -16.23
N VAL A 145 -0.64 2.26 -15.11
CA VAL A 145 -1.37 1.40 -14.17
C VAL A 145 -1.07 1.84 -12.74
N ILE A 146 -2.11 1.95 -11.91
CA ILE A 146 -2.00 2.11 -10.46
C ILE A 146 -2.32 0.77 -9.81
N TYR A 147 -1.44 0.31 -8.94
CA TYR A 147 -1.67 -0.85 -8.10
C TYR A 147 -1.88 -0.43 -6.65
N ASN A 148 -2.82 -1.06 -5.97
CA ASN A 148 -3.05 -0.85 -4.55
C ASN A 148 -3.13 -2.19 -3.83
N VAL A 149 -2.64 -2.20 -2.60
CA VAL A 149 -2.85 -3.30 -1.65
C VAL A 149 -3.70 -2.76 -0.51
N ILE A 150 -4.82 -3.42 -0.22
CA ILE A 150 -5.66 -3.13 0.93
C ILE A 150 -5.51 -4.26 1.93
N VAL A 151 -5.08 -3.97 3.14
CA VAL A 151 -5.16 -4.92 4.25
C VAL A 151 -6.50 -4.78 4.96
N ARG A 152 -7.10 -5.90 5.33
CA ARG A 152 -8.39 -6.00 6.01
C ARG A 152 -8.25 -6.79 7.30
N ASP A 153 -8.82 -6.26 8.37
CA ASP A 153 -9.01 -6.99 9.61
C ASP A 153 -10.45 -7.55 9.69
N PRO A 154 -10.65 -8.86 9.57
CA PRO A 154 -11.98 -9.46 9.63
C PRO A 154 -12.62 -9.36 11.02
N LYS A 155 -11.83 -9.23 12.10
CA LYS A 155 -12.35 -9.16 13.48
C LYS A 155 -13.05 -7.83 13.75
N TRP A 156 -12.48 -6.73 13.26
CA TRP A 156 -13.00 -5.38 13.47
C TRP A 156 -13.73 -4.81 12.25
N ASN A 157 -13.71 -5.53 11.12
CA ASN A 157 -14.24 -5.09 9.83
C ASN A 157 -13.63 -3.75 9.35
N THR A 158 -12.37 -3.52 9.71
CA THR A 158 -11.59 -2.33 9.35
C THR A 158 -10.64 -2.64 8.20
N SER A 159 -10.12 -1.61 7.53
CA SER A 159 -9.24 -1.78 6.38
C SER A 159 -8.34 -0.57 6.19
N ALA A 160 -7.12 -0.78 5.72
CA ALA A 160 -6.15 0.25 5.41
C ALA A 160 -5.49 -0.03 4.06
N ALA A 161 -5.11 1.01 3.33
CA ALA A 161 -4.40 0.89 2.06
C ALA A 161 -2.90 1.10 2.26
N TYR A 162 -2.10 0.32 1.54
CA TYR A 162 -0.68 0.63 1.32
C TYR A 162 -0.61 1.83 0.37
N VAL A 163 0.32 2.75 0.65
CA VAL A 163 0.55 4.00 -0.08
C VAL A 163 2.03 4.14 -0.38
#